data_AF-A0AAD3VPD8-F1
#
_entry.id   AF-A0AAD3VPD8-F1
#
_cell.length_a   1.000
_cell.length_b   1.000
_cell.length_c   1.000
_cell.angle_alpha   90.00
_cell.angle_beta   90.00
_cell.angle_gamma   90.00
#
_symmetry.space_group_name_H-M   'P 1'
#
loop_
_entity.id
_entity.type
_entity.pdbx_description
1 polymer ?
#
loop_
_entity_poly.entity_id
_entity_poly.type
_entity_poly.pdbx_seq_one_letter_code
_entity_poly.pdbx_strand_id
1 'polypeptide(L)'
;MEETVAELLEQEEQAREKYQGLMGKVSGSTERQLIERILSQKRFEIETLRLLKTGKIPSRFLGFGMVVDDEVNFREAPSPASLVISQLDRGTPVILTERRGNWVGIQLYDGQTGWVFKDYVRSGE
;
A
#
# COMPACT_ATOMS: atom_id res chain seq x y z
N MET A 1 12.08 -13.89 13.53
CA MET A 1 11.33 -13.31 12.39
C MET A 1 10.87 -11.90 12.74
N GLU A 2 10.06 -11.74 13.79
CA GLU A 2 9.55 -10.42 14.21
C GLU A 2 10.68 -9.41 14.50
N GLU A 3 11.68 -9.78 15.29
CA GLU A 3 12.86 -8.97 15.58
C GLU A 3 13.62 -8.57 14.30
N THR A 4 13.92 -9.55 13.45
CA THR A 4 14.57 -9.32 12.14
C THR A 4 13.77 -8.36 11.25
N VAL A 5 12.44 -8.47 11.23
CA VAL A 5 11.58 -7.56 10.46
C VAL A 5 11.62 -6.14 11.04
N ALA A 6 11.66 -6.01 12.37
CA ALA A 6 11.77 -4.71 13.03
C ALA A 6 13.12 -4.02 12.74
N GLU A 7 14.22 -4.76 12.81
CA GLU A 7 15.57 -4.26 12.48
C GLU A 7 15.66 -3.81 11.02
N LEU A 8 15.15 -4.64 10.08
CA LEU A 8 15.12 -4.29 8.66
C LEU A 8 14.25 -3.04 8.43
N LEU A 9 13.09 -2.94 9.08
CA LEU A 9 12.22 -1.79 8.93
C LEU A 9 12.92 -0.49 9.35
N GLU A 10 13.59 -0.50 10.50
CA GLU A 10 14.36 0.66 10.97
C GLU A 10 15.49 1.02 10.00
N GLN A 11 16.24 0.01 9.53
CA GLN A 11 17.30 0.20 8.55
C GLN A 11 16.79 0.87 7.27
N GLU A 12 15.67 0.40 6.74
CA GLU A 12 15.10 0.92 5.49
C GLU A 12 14.50 2.32 5.65
N GLU A 13 13.89 2.63 6.81
CA GLU A 13 13.40 3.97 7.12
C GLU A 13 14.57 4.98 7.20
N GLN A 14 15.66 4.63 7.89
CA GLN A 14 16.87 5.47 7.95
C GLN A 14 17.51 5.66 6.57
N ALA A 15 17.55 4.59 5.75
CA ALA A 15 18.07 4.67 4.38
C ALA A 15 17.21 5.61 3.52
N ARG A 16 15.88 5.53 3.62
CA ARG A 16 14.95 6.42 2.91
C ARG A 16 15.20 7.88 3.26
N GLU A 17 15.38 8.21 4.54
CA GLU A 17 15.67 9.58 4.98
C GLU A 17 16.97 10.13 4.37
N LYS A 18 18.03 9.31 4.30
CA LYS A 18 19.29 9.69 3.64
C LYS A 18 19.07 10.01 2.15
N TYR A 19 18.28 9.21 1.43
CA TYR A 19 17.95 9.48 0.04
C TYR A 19 17.04 10.72 -0.13
N GLN A 20 16.12 10.98 0.80
CA GLN A 20 15.34 12.22 0.81
C GLN A 20 16.25 13.44 1.02
N GLY A 21 17.24 13.35 1.91
CA GLY A 21 18.26 14.37 2.08
C GLY A 21 19.13 14.59 0.83
N LEU A 22 19.42 13.52 0.07
CA LEU A 22 20.12 13.62 -1.21
C LEU A 22 19.28 14.32 -2.28
N MET A 23 17.96 14.05 -2.34
CA MET A 23 17.02 14.72 -3.26
C MET A 23 17.08 16.24 -3.13
N GLY A 24 17.17 16.77 -1.91
CA GLY A 24 17.25 18.21 -1.65
C GLY A 24 18.56 18.86 -2.12
N LYS A 25 19.59 18.07 -2.43
CA LYS A 25 20.92 18.55 -2.85
C LYS A 25 21.14 18.49 -4.35
N VAL A 26 20.38 17.68 -5.08
CA VAL A 26 20.56 17.51 -6.52
C VAL A 26 19.85 18.60 -7.33
N SER A 27 20.50 19.03 -8.40
CA SER A 27 19.99 20.08 -9.30
C SER A 27 19.59 19.53 -10.67
N GLY A 28 20.17 18.41 -11.11
CA GLY A 28 19.89 17.80 -12.41
C GLY A 28 18.58 17.03 -12.46
N SER A 29 17.86 17.13 -13.58
CA SER A 29 16.61 16.38 -13.80
C SER A 29 16.81 14.86 -13.77
N THR A 30 17.89 14.37 -14.39
CA THR A 30 18.23 12.94 -14.39
C THR A 30 18.57 12.44 -12.99
N GLU A 31 19.34 13.19 -12.21
CA GLU A 31 19.68 12.83 -10.83
C GLU A 31 18.43 12.70 -9.96
N ARG A 32 17.50 13.66 -10.08
CA ARG A 32 16.20 13.61 -9.39
C ARG A 32 15.42 12.37 -9.77
N GLN A 33 15.26 12.09 -11.06
CA GLN A 33 14.55 10.90 -11.53
C GLN A 33 15.16 9.59 -11.00
N LEU A 34 16.49 9.51 -10.91
CA LEU A 34 17.17 8.33 -10.34
C LEU A 34 16.90 8.19 -8.84
N ILE A 35 16.95 9.28 -8.08
CA ILE A 35 16.66 9.25 -6.64
C ILE A 35 15.18 8.98 -6.38
N GLU A 36 14.26 9.50 -7.21
CA GLU A 36 12.83 9.20 -7.12
C GLU A 36 12.54 7.71 -7.27
N ARG A 37 13.21 7.03 -8.22
CA ARG A 37 13.13 5.58 -8.39
C ARG A 37 13.60 4.83 -7.16
N ILE A 38 14.75 5.23 -6.59
CA ILE A 38 15.27 4.64 -5.35
C ILE A 38 14.28 4.83 -4.21
N LEU A 39 13.74 6.05 -4.04
CA LEU A 39 12.76 6.34 -3.01
C LEU A 39 11.46 5.56 -3.21
N SER A 40 11.04 5.29 -4.45
CA SER A 40 9.89 4.42 -4.73
C SER A 40 10.15 2.99 -4.29
N GLN A 41 11.30 2.44 -4.64
CA GLN A 41 11.71 1.12 -4.17
C GLN A 41 11.75 1.05 -2.64
N LYS A 42 12.33 2.06 -1.97
CA LYS A 42 12.39 2.11 -0.50
C LYS A 42 11.02 2.18 0.14
N ARG A 43 10.08 2.94 -0.43
CA ARG A 43 8.68 2.97 0.06
C ARG A 43 8.04 1.58 -0.04
N PHE A 44 8.24 0.88 -1.15
CA PHE A 44 7.72 -0.47 -1.35
C PHE A 44 8.31 -1.47 -0.34
N GLU A 45 9.63 -1.44 -0.13
CA GLU A 45 10.33 -2.30 0.84
C GLU A 45 9.81 -2.04 2.27
N ILE A 46 9.73 -0.78 2.68
CA ILE A 46 9.21 -0.37 3.99
C ILE A 46 7.77 -0.83 4.18
N GLU A 47 6.92 -0.63 3.18
CA GLU A 47 5.50 -1.01 3.27
C GLU A 47 5.32 -2.53 3.34
N THR A 48 6.16 -3.28 2.62
CA THR A 48 6.24 -4.74 2.73
C THR A 48 6.65 -5.17 4.13
N LEU A 49 7.68 -4.56 4.71
CA LEU A 49 8.12 -4.86 6.07
C LEU A 49 7.05 -4.51 7.11
N ARG A 50 6.31 -3.43 6.93
CA ARG A 50 5.16 -3.08 7.77
C ARG A 50 4.06 -4.13 7.69
N LEU A 51 3.71 -4.58 6.49
CA LEU A 51 2.74 -5.67 6.32
C LEU A 51 3.21 -6.94 7.02
N LEU A 52 4.47 -7.35 6.81
CA LEU A 52 5.08 -8.50 7.50
C LEU A 52 5.02 -8.36 9.02
N LYS A 53 5.30 -7.17 9.55
CA LYS A 53 5.25 -6.87 10.98
C LYS A 53 3.86 -7.01 11.57
N THR A 54 2.79 -6.81 10.79
CA THR A 54 1.42 -6.99 11.31
C THR A 54 1.09 -8.46 11.61
N GLY A 55 1.77 -9.41 10.97
CA GLY A 55 1.43 -10.84 11.00
C GLY A 55 0.12 -11.19 10.28
N LYS A 56 -0.63 -10.20 9.76
CA LYS A 56 -1.91 -10.38 9.08
C LYS A 56 -1.69 -10.41 7.57
N ILE A 57 -1.05 -11.47 7.10
CA ILE A 57 -0.63 -11.58 5.69
C ILE A 57 -1.77 -12.19 4.87
N PRO A 58 -2.20 -11.54 3.76
CA PRO A 58 -3.21 -12.13 2.89
C PRO A 58 -2.66 -13.38 2.21
N SER A 59 -3.55 -14.33 1.89
CA SER A 59 -3.20 -15.53 1.13
C SER A 59 -2.77 -15.24 -0.32
N ARG A 60 -3.12 -14.06 -0.84
CA ARG A 60 -2.72 -13.57 -2.16
C ARG A 60 -2.35 -12.10 -2.08
N PHE A 61 -1.23 -11.75 -2.70
CA PHE A 61 -0.74 -10.37 -2.80
C PHE A 61 -0.62 -9.99 -4.28
N LEU A 62 -1.33 -8.93 -4.68
CA LEU A 62 -1.24 -8.34 -6.01
C LEU A 62 -0.52 -6.98 -6.00
N GLY A 63 -0.35 -6.38 -4.83
CA GLY A 63 0.31 -5.08 -4.67
C GLY A 63 -0.31 -4.26 -3.55
N PHE A 64 0.28 -3.10 -3.29
CA PHE A 64 -0.32 -2.09 -2.43
C PHE A 64 -1.25 -1.18 -3.23
N GLY A 65 -2.16 -0.51 -2.53
CA GLY A 65 -3.03 0.48 -3.12
C GLY A 65 -3.49 1.52 -2.12
N MET A 66 -4.21 2.50 -2.63
CA MET A 66 -4.77 3.59 -1.86
C MET A 66 -6.19 3.85 -2.32
N VAL A 67 -7.08 4.07 -1.36
CA VAL A 67 -8.44 4.56 -1.63
C VAL A 67 -8.33 6.01 -2.14
N VAL A 68 -8.95 6.30 -3.27
CA VAL A 68 -8.85 7.60 -3.95
C VAL A 68 -10.15 8.40 -3.93
N ASP A 69 -11.11 8.02 -3.10
CA ASP A 69 -12.33 8.78 -2.87
C ASP A 69 -12.79 8.66 -1.42
N ASP A 70 -13.68 9.54 -1.00
CA ASP A 70 -14.23 9.54 0.36
C ASP A 70 -15.49 8.69 0.45
N GLU A 71 -15.80 8.17 1.64
CA GLU A 71 -17.01 7.38 1.91
C GLU A 71 -17.18 6.12 1.01
N VAL A 72 -16.07 5.52 0.56
CA VAL A 72 -16.07 4.38 -0.37
C VAL A 72 -16.59 3.12 0.33
N ASN A 73 -17.66 2.54 -0.22
CA ASN A 73 -18.25 1.31 0.30
C ASN A 73 -17.27 0.12 0.24
N PHE A 74 -16.88 -0.40 1.40
CA PHE A 74 -16.15 -1.65 1.55
C PHE A 74 -17.15 -2.79 1.78
N ARG A 75 -17.22 -3.73 0.84
CA ARG A 75 -18.29 -4.73 0.77
C ARG A 75 -17.79 -6.14 1.00
N GLU A 76 -18.67 -7.01 1.47
CA GLU A 76 -18.36 -8.42 1.76
C GLU A 76 -18.08 -9.23 0.48
N ALA A 77 -18.76 -8.90 -0.62
CA ALA A 77 -18.61 -9.55 -1.92
C ALA A 77 -18.59 -8.51 -3.05
N PRO A 78 -18.04 -8.84 -4.23
CA PRO A 78 -17.93 -7.92 -5.35
C PRO A 78 -19.24 -7.88 -6.14
N SER A 79 -20.23 -7.28 -5.50
CA SER A 79 -21.58 -7.08 -6.01
C SER A 79 -22.14 -5.79 -5.40
N PRO A 80 -22.85 -4.96 -6.18
CA PRO A 80 -23.47 -3.75 -5.65
C PRO A 80 -24.59 -4.07 -4.64
N ALA A 81 -25.13 -5.29 -4.66
CA ALA A 81 -26.15 -5.77 -3.71
C ALA A 81 -25.55 -6.43 -2.45
N SER A 82 -24.22 -6.58 -2.37
CA SER A 82 -23.57 -7.14 -1.18
C SER A 82 -23.60 -6.16 -0.02
N LEU A 83 -23.59 -6.70 1.21
CA LEU A 83 -23.51 -5.92 2.44
C LEU A 83 -22.28 -4.99 2.43
N VAL A 84 -22.50 -3.77 2.90
CA VAL A 84 -21.43 -2.81 3.20
C VAL A 84 -20.94 -3.11 4.61
N ILE A 85 -19.68 -3.51 4.73
CA ILE A 85 -19.00 -3.76 6.01
C ILE A 85 -18.74 -2.43 6.72
N SER A 86 -18.19 -1.48 5.98
CA SER A 86 -17.84 -0.14 6.42
C SER A 86 -17.63 0.79 5.21
N GLN A 87 -17.33 2.05 5.47
CA GLN A 87 -16.86 3.00 4.47
C GLN A 87 -15.40 3.35 4.73
N LEU A 88 -14.64 3.53 3.65
CA LEU A 88 -13.23 3.90 3.68
C LEU A 88 -13.07 5.31 3.10
N ASP A 89 -12.23 6.11 3.75
CA ASP A 89 -11.95 7.48 3.30
C ASP A 89 -10.74 7.53 2.39
N ARG A 90 -10.61 8.64 1.66
CA ARG A 90 -9.49 8.91 0.77
C ARG A 90 -8.18 8.83 1.55
N GLY A 91 -7.18 8.20 0.93
CA GLY A 91 -5.87 8.02 1.54
C GLY A 91 -5.76 6.77 2.41
N THR A 92 -6.85 6.02 2.63
CA THR A 92 -6.78 4.73 3.31
C THR A 92 -5.86 3.77 2.53
N PRO A 93 -4.75 3.30 3.14
CA PRO A 93 -3.87 2.33 2.50
C PRO A 93 -4.50 0.93 2.53
N VAL A 94 -4.39 0.21 1.42
CA VAL A 94 -5.01 -1.11 1.24
C VAL A 94 -4.04 -2.09 0.60
N ILE A 95 -4.18 -3.38 0.90
CA ILE A 95 -3.45 -4.45 0.23
C ILE A 95 -4.37 -5.06 -0.82
N LEU A 96 -3.94 -5.11 -2.07
CA LEU A 96 -4.72 -5.66 -3.17
C LEU A 96 -4.55 -7.18 -3.21
N THR A 97 -5.64 -7.92 -3.18
CA THR A 97 -5.63 -9.39 -3.06
C THR A 97 -6.21 -10.07 -4.30
N GLU A 98 -7.16 -9.46 -4.99
CA GLU A 98 -7.81 -10.04 -6.16
C GLU A 98 -8.38 -8.97 -7.11
N ARG A 99 -8.60 -9.30 -8.39
CA ARG A 99 -9.40 -8.51 -9.33
C ARG A 99 -10.49 -9.38 -9.94
N ARG A 100 -11.75 -8.94 -9.84
CA ARG A 100 -12.91 -9.66 -10.39
C ARG A 100 -13.88 -8.71 -11.07
N GLY A 101 -13.84 -8.66 -12.39
CA GLY A 101 -14.62 -7.71 -13.18
C GLY A 101 -14.31 -6.27 -12.76
N ASN A 102 -15.33 -5.52 -12.33
CA ASN A 102 -15.17 -4.14 -11.87
C ASN A 102 -14.82 -3.99 -10.38
N TRP A 103 -14.45 -5.09 -9.72
CA TRP A 103 -14.15 -5.09 -8.29
C TRP A 103 -12.71 -5.50 -8.02
N VAL A 104 -12.20 -4.94 -6.93
CA VAL A 104 -10.88 -5.25 -6.40
C VAL A 104 -11.09 -5.81 -5.01
N GLY A 105 -10.59 -7.03 -4.79
CA GLY A 105 -10.48 -7.61 -3.48
C GLY A 105 -9.35 -6.92 -2.75
N ILE A 106 -9.60 -6.46 -1.52
CA ILE A 106 -8.62 -5.79 -0.69
C ILE A 106 -8.57 -6.40 0.71
N GLN A 107 -7.46 -6.17 1.39
CA GLN A 107 -7.31 -6.38 2.82
C GLN A 107 -6.84 -5.07 3.46
N LEU A 108 -7.39 -4.73 4.62
CA LEU A 108 -6.89 -3.66 5.49
C LEU A 108 -5.72 -4.17 6.34
N TYR A 109 -4.94 -3.26 6.91
CA TYR A 109 -3.81 -3.61 7.78
C TYR A 109 -4.21 -4.31 9.09
N ASP A 110 -5.47 -4.15 9.51
CA ASP A 110 -6.03 -4.90 10.63
C ASP A 110 -6.52 -6.31 10.24
N GLY A 111 -6.33 -6.73 8.99
CA GLY A 111 -6.68 -8.05 8.46
C GLY A 111 -8.11 -8.18 7.94
N GLN A 112 -8.95 -7.14 8.04
CA GLN A 112 -10.30 -7.20 7.48
C GLN A 112 -10.23 -7.28 5.95
N THR A 113 -10.96 -8.22 5.35
CA THR A 113 -11.01 -8.44 3.90
C THR A 113 -12.37 -8.07 3.33
N GLY A 114 -12.39 -7.71 2.05
CA GLY A 114 -13.61 -7.39 1.33
C GLY A 114 -13.31 -6.83 -0.05
N TRP A 115 -14.28 -6.10 -0.61
CA TRP A 115 -14.29 -5.68 -2.00
C TRP A 115 -14.67 -4.22 -2.14
N VAL A 116 -14.00 -3.54 -3.06
CA VAL A 116 -14.26 -2.17 -3.45
C VAL A 116 -14.35 -2.08 -4.97
N PHE A 117 -15.12 -1.12 -5.47
CA PHE A 117 -15.20 -0.88 -6.91
C PHE A 117 -13.85 -0.34 -7.41
N LYS A 118 -13.38 -0.84 -8.55
CA LYS A 118 -12.00 -0.62 -9.02
C LYS A 118 -11.63 0.86 -9.18
N ASP A 119 -12.59 1.73 -9.50
CA ASP A 119 -12.33 3.15 -9.76
C ASP A 119 -12.00 3.92 -8.47
N TYR A 120 -12.31 3.34 -7.31
CA TYR A 120 -12.01 3.93 -6.00
C TYR A 120 -10.66 3.49 -5.42
N VAL A 121 -9.91 2.62 -6.12
CA VAL A 121 -8.60 2.16 -5.66
C VAL A 121 -7.56 2.36 -6.74
N ARG A 122 -6.50 3.07 -6.37
CA ARG A 122 -5.30 3.19 -7.21
C ARG A 122 -4.23 2.26 -6.67
N SER A 123 -3.66 1.44 -7.55
CA SER A 123 -2.48 0.66 -7.20
C SER A 123 -1.30 1.59 -6.98
N GLY A 124 -0.56 1.38 -5.89
CA GLY A 124 0.74 1.99 -5.68
C GLY A 124 1.78 1.31 -6.58
N GLU A 125 2.71 2.10 -7.12
CA GLU A 125 3.94 1.59 -7.74
C GLU A 125 4.97 1.21 -6.67
#